data_AF-Q4VR76-F1
#
_entry.id   AF-Q4VR76-F1
#
_cell.length_a   1.000
_cell.length_b   1.000
_cell.length_c   1.000
_cell.angle_alpha   90.00
_cell.angle_beta   90.00
_cell.angle_gamma   90.00
#
_symmetry.space_group_name_H-M   'P 1'
#
loop_
_entity.id
_entity.type
_entity.pdbx_description
1 polymer ?
#
loop_
_entity_poly.entity_id
_entity_poly.type
_entity_poly.pdbx_seq_one_letter_code
_entity_poly.pdbx_strand_id
1 'polypeptide(L)'
;MAARVNNLLSHIAIRDSDSEEMRYIKQRLALASLATQFTMSSEKMKQLTMYMIHEMVEGLEGRPSTVRMLPSFVYTSDPAKATGVYYALDLGGTNFRVLRVSLRGGKVDDRTDSKFVIPKSALVGDATDLFDFIAQSVKKMMSENAPDDLEKRVPLGFTFSFPV
;
A
#
# COMPACT_ATOMS: atom_id res chain seq x y z
N MET A 1 8.29 5.66 -33.26
CA MET A 1 9.09 6.52 -32.36
C MET A 1 10.37 5.86 -31.85
N ALA A 2 10.37 4.56 -31.50
CA ALA A 2 11.52 3.88 -30.86
C ALA A 2 12.84 3.92 -31.68
N ALA A 3 12.80 3.73 -32.99
CA ALA A 3 14.02 3.71 -33.83
C ALA A 3 14.77 5.06 -33.85
N ARG A 4 14.05 6.19 -33.79
CA ARG A 4 14.65 7.53 -33.86
C ARG A 4 15.30 7.95 -32.53
N VAL A 5 14.73 7.51 -31.42
CA VAL A 5 15.29 7.70 -30.07
C VAL A 5 16.53 6.80 -29.88
N ASN A 6 16.45 5.52 -30.29
CA ASN A 6 17.60 4.61 -30.24
C ASN A 6 18.79 5.12 -31.05
N ASN A 7 18.53 5.73 -32.21
CA ASN A 7 19.58 6.31 -33.06
C ASN A 7 20.23 7.55 -32.42
N LEU A 8 19.45 8.39 -31.74
CA LEU A 8 19.98 9.54 -31.00
C LEU A 8 20.85 9.10 -29.81
N LEU A 9 20.43 8.05 -29.10
CA LEU A 9 21.15 7.48 -27.95
C LEU A 9 22.53 6.90 -28.35
N SER A 10 22.64 6.27 -29.53
CA SER A 10 23.93 5.78 -30.04
C SER A 10 24.94 6.89 -30.38
N HIS A 11 24.45 8.10 -30.68
CA HIS A 11 25.31 9.25 -30.99
C HIS A 11 25.74 10.04 -29.75
N ILE A 12 24.98 9.98 -28.65
CA ILE A 12 25.33 10.62 -27.36
C ILE A 12 25.99 9.68 -26.36
N ALA A 13 26.20 8.41 -26.72
CA ALA A 13 26.92 7.45 -25.89
C ALA A 13 28.36 7.95 -25.62
N ILE A 14 28.76 7.88 -24.35
CA ILE A 14 30.11 8.20 -23.91
C ILE A 14 31.05 7.10 -24.41
N ARG A 15 32.17 7.50 -25.01
CA ARG A 15 33.20 6.61 -25.55
C ARG A 15 34.52 6.86 -24.84
N ASP A 16 35.38 5.84 -24.83
CA ASP A 16 36.68 5.95 -24.16
C ASP A 16 37.58 7.02 -24.78
N SER A 17 37.42 7.27 -26.08
CA SER A 17 38.13 8.31 -26.84
C SER A 17 37.58 9.73 -26.66
N ASP A 18 36.49 9.94 -25.91
CA ASP A 18 35.93 11.28 -25.72
C ASP A 18 36.79 12.12 -24.76
N SER A 19 37.04 13.39 -25.11
CA SER A 19 37.63 14.37 -24.20
C SER A 19 36.72 14.62 -22.98
N GLU A 20 37.27 15.16 -21.90
CA GLU A 20 36.47 15.48 -20.71
C GLU A 20 35.31 16.43 -21.01
N GLU A 21 35.51 17.44 -21.87
CA GLU A 21 34.45 18.36 -22.29
C GLU A 21 33.35 17.63 -23.06
N MET A 22 33.72 16.72 -23.97
CA MET A 22 32.76 15.92 -24.72
C MET A 22 31.98 14.96 -23.83
N ARG A 23 32.64 14.35 -22.84
CA ARG A 23 31.99 13.51 -21.82
C ARG A 23 30.97 14.31 -21.02
N TYR A 24 31.34 15.51 -20.56
CA TYR A 24 30.44 16.40 -19.81
C TYR A 24 29.20 16.78 -20.62
N ILE A 25 29.36 17.16 -21.89
CA ILE A 25 28.24 17.51 -22.78
C ILE A 25 27.32 16.31 -22.99
N LYS A 26 27.88 15.13 -23.30
CA LYS A 26 27.12 13.89 -23.48
C LYS A 26 26.34 13.50 -22.22
N GLN A 27 26.95 13.61 -21.04
CA GLN A 27 26.28 13.38 -19.76
C GLN A 27 25.10 14.33 -19.56
N ARG A 28 25.26 15.62 -19.82
CA ARG A 28 24.18 16.61 -19.69
C ARG A 28 23.04 16.37 -20.66
N LEU A 29 23.34 16.00 -21.91
CA LEU A 29 22.32 15.65 -22.90
C LEU A 29 21.56 14.39 -22.49
N ALA A 30 22.26 13.37 -21.97
CA ALA A 30 21.63 12.15 -21.46
C ALA A 30 20.71 12.46 -20.25
N LEU A 31 21.18 13.26 -19.29
CA LEU A 31 20.38 13.69 -18.13
C LEU A 31 19.14 14.51 -18.55
N ALA A 32 19.28 15.44 -19.50
CA ALA A 32 18.15 16.21 -20.00
C ALA A 32 17.11 15.33 -20.73
N SER A 33 17.58 14.34 -21.50
CA SER A 33 16.72 13.35 -22.15
C SER A 33 15.96 12.50 -21.11
N LEU A 34 16.66 12.02 -20.08
CA LEU A 34 16.04 11.28 -18.97
C LEU A 34 15.01 12.16 -18.25
N ALA A 35 15.38 13.37 -17.86
CA ALA A 35 14.49 14.32 -17.21
C ALA A 35 13.22 14.55 -18.04
N THR A 36 13.35 14.67 -19.37
CA THR A 36 12.20 14.84 -20.27
C THR A 36 11.30 13.59 -20.30
N GLN A 37 11.86 12.38 -20.27
CA GLN A 37 11.09 11.14 -20.23
C GLN A 37 10.26 10.99 -18.95
N PHE A 38 10.77 11.51 -17.82
CA PHE A 38 10.05 11.57 -16.54
C PHE A 38 9.23 12.85 -16.35
N THR A 39 9.32 13.80 -17.28
CA THR A 39 8.52 15.03 -17.23
C THR A 39 7.10 14.72 -17.67
N MET A 40 6.14 14.99 -16.79
CA MET A 40 4.72 14.78 -17.05
C MET A 40 4.04 16.13 -17.32
N SER A 41 3.57 16.34 -18.55
CA SER A 41 2.75 17.51 -18.86
C SER A 41 1.35 17.36 -18.27
N SER A 42 0.67 18.49 -18.02
CA SER A 42 -0.73 18.48 -17.59
C SER A 42 -1.63 17.72 -18.56
N GLU A 43 -1.35 17.79 -19.86
CA GLU A 43 -2.11 17.06 -20.88
C GLU A 43 -1.93 15.55 -20.76
N LYS A 44 -0.69 15.08 -20.55
CA LYS A 44 -0.42 13.66 -20.34
C LYS A 44 -1.04 13.15 -19.03
N MET A 45 -1.06 13.97 -17.97
CA MET A 45 -1.80 13.62 -16.74
C MET A 45 -3.28 13.44 -16.99
N LYS A 46 -3.93 14.33 -17.76
CA LYS A 46 -5.35 14.19 -18.11
C LYS A 46 -5.61 12.88 -18.88
N GLN A 47 -4.73 12.52 -19.82
CA GLN A 47 -4.84 11.26 -20.56
C GLN A 47 -4.75 10.04 -19.63
N LEU A 48 -3.82 10.05 -18.68
CA LEU A 48 -3.70 8.97 -17.68
C LEU A 48 -4.93 8.89 -16.78
N THR A 49 -5.49 10.02 -16.35
CA THR A 49 -6.74 10.06 -15.58
C THR A 49 -7.89 9.45 -16.38
N MET A 50 -8.02 9.78 -17.67
CA MET A 50 -9.07 9.20 -18.53
C MET A 50 -8.89 7.69 -18.70
N TYR A 51 -7.66 7.21 -18.86
CA TYR A 51 -7.37 5.79 -18.93
C TYR A 51 -7.73 5.07 -17.62
N MET A 52 -7.39 5.66 -16.46
CA MET A 52 -7.77 5.10 -15.16
C MET A 52 -9.29 5.04 -14.97
N ILE A 53 -10.02 6.09 -15.37
CA ILE A 53 -11.49 6.10 -15.33
C ILE A 53 -12.07 5.01 -16.23
N HIS A 54 -11.53 4.85 -17.44
CA HIS A 54 -11.95 3.79 -18.35
C HIS A 54 -11.80 2.41 -17.71
N GLU A 55 -10.62 2.08 -17.17
CA GLU A 55 -10.37 0.81 -16.49
C GLU A 55 -11.31 0.61 -15.28
N MET A 56 -11.57 1.65 -14.49
CA MET A 56 -12.54 1.57 -13.40
C MET A 56 -13.96 1.25 -13.88
N VAL A 57 -14.40 1.82 -15.01
CA VAL A 57 -15.71 1.53 -15.61
C VAL A 57 -15.76 0.09 -16.12
N GLU A 58 -14.75 -0.35 -16.86
CA GLU A 58 -14.65 -1.75 -17.33
C GLU A 58 -14.72 -2.74 -16.16
N GLY A 59 -13.96 -2.47 -15.09
CA GLY A 59 -13.95 -3.30 -13.88
C GLY A 59 -15.30 -3.34 -13.15
N LEU A 60 -15.98 -2.21 -13.01
CA LEU A 60 -17.32 -2.14 -12.40
C LEU A 60 -18.39 -2.87 -13.22
N GLU A 61 -18.24 -2.89 -14.54
CA GLU A 61 -19.14 -3.59 -15.45
C GLU A 61 -18.78 -5.09 -15.63
N GLY A 62 -17.79 -5.58 -14.87
CA GLY A 62 -17.36 -6.98 -14.89
C GLY A 62 -16.62 -7.40 -16.16
N ARG A 63 -16.13 -6.43 -16.94
CA ARG A 63 -15.34 -6.67 -18.16
C ARG A 63 -13.84 -6.79 -17.83
N PRO A 64 -13.01 -7.29 -18.77
CA PRO A 64 -11.58 -7.35 -18.57
C PRO A 64 -11.00 -5.97 -18.25
N SER A 65 -10.39 -5.83 -17.07
CA SER A 65 -9.72 -4.61 -16.63
C SER A 65 -8.49 -4.93 -15.79
N THR A 66 -7.52 -4.02 -15.84
CA THR A 66 -6.38 -3.95 -14.94
C THR A 66 -6.76 -3.51 -13.51
N VAL A 67 -7.95 -2.94 -13.31
CA VAL A 67 -8.47 -2.50 -12.01
C VAL A 67 -9.69 -3.36 -11.62
N ARG A 68 -9.56 -4.13 -10.55
CA ARG A 68 -10.55 -5.17 -10.18
C ARG A 68 -11.87 -4.66 -9.59
N MET A 69 -11.92 -3.42 -9.11
CA MET A 69 -13.14 -2.79 -8.54
C MET A 69 -13.94 -3.69 -7.57
N LEU A 70 -13.25 -4.36 -6.65
CA LEU A 70 -13.83 -5.35 -5.75
C LEU A 70 -14.80 -4.70 -4.74
N PRO A 71 -15.96 -5.32 -4.47
CA PRO A 71 -16.93 -4.79 -3.51
C PRO A 71 -16.40 -4.92 -2.08
N SER A 72 -16.42 -3.82 -1.32
CA SER A 72 -15.96 -3.80 0.09
C SER A 72 -17.01 -4.32 1.08
N PHE A 73 -18.28 -4.46 0.66
CA PHE A 73 -19.44 -4.73 1.51
C PHE A 73 -19.68 -3.71 2.64
N VAL A 74 -19.07 -2.52 2.54
CA VAL A 74 -19.32 -1.39 3.44
C VAL A 74 -20.35 -0.46 2.79
N TYR A 75 -21.61 -0.55 3.21
CA TYR A 75 -22.71 0.23 2.61
C TYR A 75 -22.95 1.56 3.34
N THR A 76 -23.18 1.50 4.65
CA THR A 76 -23.37 2.66 5.51
C THR A 76 -22.75 2.39 6.87
N SER A 77 -22.13 3.41 7.45
CA SER A 77 -21.70 3.39 8.84
C SER A 77 -22.06 4.73 9.47
N ASP A 78 -22.32 4.71 10.79
CA ASP A 78 -22.46 5.92 11.59
C ASP A 78 -21.40 5.92 12.68
N PRO A 79 -20.13 6.22 12.35
CA PRO A 79 -19.03 6.19 13.31
C PRO A 79 -19.28 7.11 14.50
N ALA A 80 -20.08 8.17 14.32
CA ALA A 80 -20.42 9.13 15.36
C ALA A 80 -21.27 8.53 16.50
N LYS A 81 -21.91 7.37 16.28
CA LYS A 81 -22.67 6.66 17.33
C LYS A 81 -21.88 5.54 18.00
N ALA A 82 -20.69 5.21 17.51
CA ALA A 82 -19.92 4.09 18.01
C ALA A 82 -19.56 4.28 19.49
N THR A 83 -19.94 3.30 20.32
CA THR A 83 -19.63 3.26 21.75
C THR A 83 -19.23 1.85 22.13
N GLY A 84 -18.24 1.70 23.01
CA GLY A 84 -17.70 0.41 23.45
C GLY A 84 -16.25 0.20 23.04
N VAL A 85 -15.73 -1.00 23.34
CA VAL A 85 -14.35 -1.40 23.03
C VAL A 85 -14.33 -2.17 21.71
N TYR A 86 -13.41 -1.79 20.83
CA TYR A 86 -13.19 -2.41 19.53
C TYR A 86 -11.71 -2.72 19.36
N TYR A 87 -11.43 -3.79 18.64
CA TYR A 87 -10.07 -4.16 18.24
C TYR A 87 -9.92 -3.93 16.74
N ALA A 88 -8.74 -3.50 16.32
CA ALA A 88 -8.36 -3.46 14.92
C ALA A 88 -7.01 -4.15 14.73
N LEU A 89 -6.96 -5.05 13.76
CA LEU A 89 -5.74 -5.71 13.31
C LEU A 89 -5.31 -5.07 12.01
N ASP A 90 -4.03 -4.73 11.90
CA ASP A 90 -3.45 -4.20 10.67
C ASP A 90 -2.24 -5.05 10.29
N LEU A 91 -2.45 -5.89 9.26
CA LEU A 91 -1.40 -6.73 8.71
C LEU A 91 -0.77 -6.01 7.53
N GLY A 92 0.38 -5.39 7.79
CA GLY A 92 1.26 -4.87 6.77
C GLY A 92 2.22 -5.94 6.23
N GLY A 93 3.11 -5.56 5.31
CA GLY A 93 4.06 -6.50 4.70
C GLY A 93 5.19 -6.97 5.62
N THR A 94 5.53 -6.21 6.67
CA THR A 94 6.65 -6.54 7.58
C THR A 94 6.26 -6.38 9.05
N ASN A 95 5.28 -5.53 9.33
CA ASN A 95 4.81 -5.26 10.67
C ASN A 95 3.33 -5.62 10.78
N PHE A 96 2.99 -6.17 11.93
CA PHE A 96 1.64 -6.41 12.36
C PHE A 96 1.32 -5.48 13.52
N ARG A 97 0.15 -4.84 13.50
CA ARG A 97 -0.31 -3.97 14.58
C ARG A 97 -1.62 -4.49 15.13
N VAL A 98 -1.71 -4.51 16.46
CA VAL A 98 -2.95 -4.75 17.20
C VAL A 98 -3.31 -3.44 17.88
N LEU A 99 -4.50 -2.93 17.60
CA LEU A 99 -5.07 -1.72 18.18
C LEU A 99 -6.27 -2.10 19.04
N ARG A 100 -6.33 -1.54 20.24
CA ARG A 100 -7.53 -1.50 21.08
C ARG A 100 -8.01 -0.05 21.13
N VAL A 101 -9.30 0.17 20.92
CA VAL A 101 -9.91 1.50 21.01
C VAL A 101 -11.20 1.43 21.82
N SER A 102 -11.31 2.26 22.84
CA SER A 102 -12.57 2.55 23.51
C SER A 102 -13.19 3.78 22.88
N LEU A 103 -14.44 3.67 22.45
CA LEU A 103 -15.21 4.75 21.85
C LEU A 103 -16.38 5.15 22.75
N ARG A 104 -16.69 6.43 22.78
CA ARG A 104 -17.90 6.98 23.40
C ARG A 104 -18.50 8.05 22.50
N GLY A 105 -19.62 7.73 21.86
CA GLY A 105 -20.26 8.64 20.89
C GLY A 105 -19.32 9.03 19.76
N GLY A 106 -18.62 8.05 19.19
CA GLY A 106 -17.67 8.22 18.08
C GLY A 106 -16.34 8.88 18.43
N LYS A 107 -16.15 9.29 19.68
CA LYS A 107 -14.88 9.85 20.17
C LYS A 107 -14.04 8.77 20.81
N VAL A 108 -12.72 8.83 20.59
CA VAL A 108 -11.75 7.97 21.25
C VAL A 108 -11.63 8.40 22.70
N ASP A 109 -12.01 7.50 23.61
CA ASP A 109 -11.90 7.66 25.06
C ASP A 109 -10.56 7.10 25.56
N ASP A 110 -10.16 5.94 25.02
CA ASP A 110 -8.90 5.28 25.31
C ASP A 110 -8.36 4.56 24.07
N ARG A 111 -7.04 4.45 23.95
CA ARG A 111 -6.37 3.79 22.82
C ARG A 111 -5.05 3.17 23.23
N THR A 112 -4.90 1.90 22.92
CA THR A 112 -3.64 1.16 23.08
C THR A 112 -3.24 0.51 21.78
N ASP A 113 -1.96 0.57 21.41
CA ASP A 113 -1.46 -0.19 20.28
C ASP A 113 -0.16 -0.93 20.58
N SER A 114 -0.01 -2.09 19.97
CA SER A 114 1.21 -2.89 20.00
C SER A 114 1.60 -3.28 18.59
N LYS A 115 2.90 -3.18 18.31
CA LYS A 115 3.50 -3.51 17.01
C LYS A 115 4.38 -4.74 17.16
N PHE A 116 4.26 -5.65 16.21
CA PHE A 116 4.97 -6.92 16.17
C PHE A 116 5.65 -7.05 14.81
N VAL A 117 6.93 -7.40 14.81
CA VAL A 117 7.63 -7.73 13.57
C VAL A 117 7.21 -9.13 13.18
N ILE A 118 6.76 -9.30 11.93
CA ILE A 118 6.33 -10.61 11.43
C ILE A 118 7.56 -11.47 11.19
N PRO A 119 7.70 -12.64 11.84
CA PRO A 119 8.81 -13.55 11.59
C PRO A 119 8.84 -13.97 10.12
N LYS A 120 10.05 -14.13 9.56
CA LYS A 120 10.20 -14.58 8.16
C LYS A 120 9.50 -15.92 7.92
N SER A 121 9.53 -16.83 8.89
CA SER A 121 8.83 -18.11 8.83
C SER A 121 7.33 -17.95 8.65
N ALA A 122 6.69 -16.97 9.32
CA ALA A 122 5.27 -16.68 9.16
C ALA A 122 4.93 -15.96 7.83
N LEU A 123 5.91 -15.27 7.21
CA LEU A 123 5.71 -14.61 5.91
C LEU A 123 5.78 -15.57 4.72
N VAL A 124 6.60 -16.62 4.81
CA VAL A 124 6.83 -17.57 3.70
C VAL A 124 6.36 -18.99 4.00
N GLY A 125 5.90 -19.23 5.22
CA GLY A 125 5.34 -20.49 5.68
C GLY A 125 3.91 -20.69 5.20
N ASP A 126 3.17 -21.55 5.92
CA ASP A 126 1.78 -21.81 5.61
C ASP A 126 0.84 -20.79 6.28
N ALA A 127 -0.46 -20.92 6.00
CA ALA A 127 -1.47 -20.06 6.61
C ALA A 127 -1.48 -20.21 8.14
N THR A 128 -1.25 -21.41 8.67
CA THR A 128 -1.22 -21.69 10.10
C THR A 128 -0.12 -20.89 10.78
N ASP A 129 1.08 -20.85 10.21
CA ASP A 129 2.21 -20.08 10.74
C ASP A 129 1.88 -18.59 10.90
N LEU A 130 1.20 -18.00 9.88
CA LEU A 130 0.80 -16.61 9.91
C LEU A 130 -0.31 -16.34 10.93
N PHE A 131 -1.36 -17.17 10.93
CA PHE A 131 -2.51 -16.96 11.81
C PHE A 131 -2.20 -17.28 13.27
N ASP A 132 -1.29 -18.22 13.55
CA ASP A 132 -0.77 -18.48 14.90
C ASP A 132 0.02 -17.27 15.42
N PHE A 133 0.88 -16.68 14.59
CA PHE A 133 1.60 -15.45 14.95
C PHE A 133 0.62 -14.29 15.24
N ILE A 134 -0.42 -14.11 14.42
CA ILE A 134 -1.46 -13.10 14.64
C ILE A 134 -2.17 -13.35 15.98
N ALA A 135 -2.63 -14.57 16.23
CA ALA A 135 -3.35 -14.93 17.45
C ALA A 135 -2.48 -14.73 18.71
N GLN A 136 -1.22 -15.14 18.68
CA GLN A 136 -0.27 -14.95 19.78
C GLN A 136 0.00 -13.47 20.05
N SER A 137 0.13 -12.66 18.98
CA SER A 137 0.34 -11.21 19.09
C SER A 137 -0.86 -10.50 19.71
N VAL A 138 -2.08 -10.88 19.31
CA VAL A 138 -3.33 -10.37 19.92
C VAL A 138 -3.40 -10.76 21.40
N LYS A 139 -3.17 -12.04 21.72
CA LYS A 139 -3.15 -12.52 23.11
C LYS A 139 -2.14 -11.74 23.96
N LYS A 140 -0.91 -11.54 23.45
CA LYS A 140 0.13 -10.78 24.15
C LYS A 140 -0.31 -9.35 24.47
N MET A 141 -0.84 -8.63 23.48
CA MET A 141 -1.33 -7.26 23.71
C MET A 141 -2.45 -7.23 24.77
N MET A 142 -3.41 -8.15 24.69
CA MET A 142 -4.50 -8.24 25.67
C MET A 142 -3.99 -8.57 27.07
N SER A 143 -3.12 -9.57 27.22
CA SER A 143 -2.53 -9.94 28.52
C SER A 143 -1.72 -8.81 29.16
N GLU A 144 -1.05 -7.96 28.36
CA GLU A 144 -0.23 -6.87 28.88
C GLU A 144 -1.03 -5.59 29.18
N ASN A 145 -2.08 -5.30 28.42
CA ASN A 145 -2.73 -3.98 28.46
C ASN A 145 -4.23 -4.01 28.78
N ALA A 146 -4.91 -5.14 28.57
CA ALA A 146 -6.34 -5.28 28.84
C ALA A 146 -6.71 -6.73 29.21
N PRO A 147 -6.21 -7.27 30.34
CA PRO A 147 -6.41 -8.68 30.70
C PRO A 147 -7.88 -9.06 30.80
N ASP A 148 -8.71 -8.14 31.29
CA ASP A 148 -10.16 -8.34 31.43
C ASP A 148 -10.86 -8.62 30.09
N ASP A 149 -10.27 -8.21 28.97
CA ASP A 149 -10.86 -8.42 27.64
C ASP A 149 -10.62 -9.86 27.12
N LEU A 150 -9.69 -10.63 27.72
CA LEU A 150 -9.42 -12.03 27.33
C LEU A 150 -10.62 -12.95 27.59
N GLU A 151 -11.41 -12.63 28.60
CA GLU A 151 -12.60 -13.40 29.00
C GLU A 151 -13.88 -12.89 28.30
N LYS A 152 -13.76 -11.94 27.37
CA LYS A 152 -14.88 -11.30 26.67
C LYS A 152 -14.85 -11.60 25.18
N ARG A 153 -16.03 -11.59 24.56
CA ARG A 153 -16.13 -11.45 23.11
C ARG A 153 -16.06 -9.97 22.75
N VAL A 154 -15.02 -9.58 22.05
CA VAL A 154 -14.80 -8.20 21.59
C VAL A 154 -14.95 -8.11 20.06
N PRO A 155 -15.61 -7.07 19.52
CA PRO A 155 -15.63 -6.81 18.09
C PRO A 155 -14.23 -6.54 17.57
N LEU A 156 -13.91 -7.11 16.41
CA LEU A 156 -12.60 -6.99 15.78
C LEU A 156 -12.76 -6.68 14.29
N GLY A 157 -12.13 -5.59 13.84
CA GLY A 157 -11.90 -5.30 12.44
C GLY A 157 -10.52 -5.81 12.02
N PHE A 158 -10.42 -6.42 10.84
CA PHE A 158 -9.13 -6.87 10.31
C PHE A 158 -8.84 -6.19 8.97
N THR A 159 -7.91 -5.22 9.00
CA THR A 159 -7.32 -4.63 7.81
C THR A 159 -6.32 -5.61 7.22
N PHE A 160 -6.79 -6.37 6.22
CA PHE A 160 -5.97 -7.30 5.45
C PHE A 160 -5.59 -6.64 4.13
N SER A 161 -4.40 -6.04 4.08
CA SER A 161 -3.94 -5.18 2.98
C SER A 161 -3.51 -5.95 1.73
N PHE A 162 -4.31 -6.94 1.34
CA PHE A 162 -4.17 -7.73 0.13
C PHE A 162 -5.49 -7.68 -0.65
N PRO A 163 -5.45 -7.85 -1.97
CA PRO A 163 -6.68 -7.97 -2.74
C PRO A 163 -7.45 -9.23 -2.32
N VAL A 164 -8.67 -9.04 -1.81
CA VAL A 164 -9.59 -10.08 -1.30
C VAL A 164 -10.96 -10.00 -1.95
#